data_AF-A0A1G4BJN5-F1
#
_entry.id   AF-A0A1G4BJN5-F1
#
_cell.length_a   1.000
_cell.length_b   1.000
_cell.length_c   1.000
_cell.angle_alpha   90.00
_cell.angle_beta   90.00
_cell.angle_gamma   90.00
#
_symmetry.space_group_name_H-M   'P 1'
#
loop_
_entity.id
_entity.type
_entity.pdbx_description
1 polymer ?
#
loop_
_entity_poly.entity_id
_entity_poly.type
_entity_poly.pdbx_seq_one_letter_code
_entity_poly.pdbx_strand_id
1 'polypeptide(L)'
;MSLNELHRLQAPVVTVLGRDPAHRKCVLNGNAFQQDAIISFKGWQYAVFYSSGPSPARRNDIELEPLYVCLARRKLPSTEWQAIVFDDYRQTTDDGHNTVQMGICPGDGTIHLSYDHHCDILRYRHSAKGVANDPELFPWNKDEFTSTLNHVPGIPQPHENFGYVTYPRFGSLGDDMFFSIRNGKSGLGDDLLYIYRAATGLYEYAGKHLQGIQNNPYVHGMDYRDGKLHVTWVYRGFVYYDGWDEPLDTKHKQQAGPNGAENNHNICYAYSSDGGYTWKNGQDDTIASLKHGGSVTPDCPGLLAFEIPRGRGLTNQEAQAVDQDGGVHVLNRDTMSGEKLWKHYYRSPDGTWIQHAIGPVPSPRRGRLAIGKTGDLFMILPNPTNLSLRILRSSKTKGYSDPIEIWNGVGFIGEPLVDTKRLEKEDILSIFIIAKSASSSEDRHVVVLDFHV
;
A
#
# COMPACT_ATOMS: atom_id res chain seq x y z
N MET A 1 1.89 9.07 -38.85
CA MET A 1 2.03 9.08 -37.38
C MET A 1 3.50 9.09 -37.04
N SER A 2 3.94 9.99 -36.16
CA SER A 2 5.34 9.99 -35.73
C SER A 2 5.61 8.76 -34.84
N LEU A 3 6.86 8.27 -34.76
CA LEU A 3 7.25 7.20 -33.83
C LEU A 3 6.84 7.50 -32.37
N ASN A 4 6.64 8.78 -32.01
CA ASN A 4 6.19 9.21 -30.69
C ASN A 4 4.68 9.02 -30.44
N GLU A 5 3.85 8.84 -31.48
CA GLU A 5 2.41 8.60 -31.32
C GLU A 5 2.09 7.12 -31.02
N LEU A 6 2.98 6.18 -31.38
CA LEU A 6 2.80 4.74 -31.16
C LEU A 6 2.96 4.29 -29.69
N HIS A 7 3.49 5.16 -28.83
CA HIS A 7 3.82 4.81 -27.44
C HIS A 7 2.93 5.51 -26.40
N ARG A 8 1.92 6.29 -26.81
CA ARG A 8 1.04 6.97 -25.85
C ARG A 8 -0.21 6.16 -25.54
N LEU A 9 -0.53 6.04 -24.25
CA LEU A 9 -1.84 5.52 -23.82
C LEU A 9 -2.94 6.48 -24.24
N GLN A 10 -4.09 5.93 -24.59
CA GLN A 10 -5.31 6.71 -24.76
C GLN A 10 -5.77 7.31 -23.41
N ALA A 11 -6.71 8.25 -23.47
CA ALA A 11 -7.33 8.76 -22.25
C ALA A 11 -8.02 7.63 -21.48
N PRO A 12 -7.93 7.61 -20.14
CA PRO A 12 -8.53 6.55 -19.35
C PRO A 12 -10.05 6.67 -19.34
N VAL A 13 -10.72 5.54 -19.13
CA VAL A 13 -12.10 5.57 -18.64
C VAL A 13 -12.05 5.99 -17.16
N VAL A 14 -12.79 7.03 -16.80
CA VAL A 14 -12.82 7.56 -15.42
C VAL A 14 -14.15 7.20 -14.78
N THR A 15 -14.10 6.50 -13.65
CA THR A 15 -15.29 6.18 -12.84
C THR A 15 -15.18 6.81 -11.46
N VAL A 16 -16.27 7.42 -10.98
CA VAL A 16 -16.33 8.07 -9.67
C VAL A 16 -16.83 7.06 -8.63
N LEU A 17 -16.08 6.91 -7.53
CA LEU A 17 -16.46 6.06 -6.42
C LEU A 17 -17.26 6.84 -5.35
N GLY A 18 -16.84 8.07 -5.08
CA GLY A 18 -17.48 8.92 -4.09
C GLY A 18 -16.72 10.23 -3.90
N ARG A 19 -17.30 11.13 -3.09
CA ARG A 19 -16.70 12.44 -2.82
C ARG A 19 -15.55 12.31 -1.82
N ASP A 20 -14.46 13.03 -2.09
CA ASP A 20 -13.32 13.18 -1.17
C ASP A 20 -13.46 14.53 -0.44
N PRO A 21 -13.34 14.60 0.89
CA PRO A 21 -13.56 15.83 1.65
C PRO A 21 -12.43 16.84 1.42
N ALA A 22 -12.74 18.00 0.83
CA ALA A 22 -11.74 19.00 0.51
C ALA A 22 -11.36 19.92 1.68
N HIS A 23 -12.14 19.95 2.77
CA HIS A 23 -11.92 20.81 3.94
C HIS A 23 -10.83 20.31 4.91
N ARG A 24 -10.48 19.03 4.83
CA ARG A 24 -9.46 18.42 5.68
C ARG A 24 -8.04 18.81 5.26
N LYS A 25 -7.13 18.90 6.22
CA LYS A 25 -5.71 19.20 5.96
C LYS A 25 -4.98 17.97 5.43
N CYS A 26 -5.33 16.80 5.94
CA CYS A 26 -4.75 15.54 5.52
C CYS A 26 -5.63 14.82 4.50
N VAL A 27 -4.96 14.14 3.58
CA VAL A 27 -5.61 13.25 2.61
C VAL A 27 -5.66 11.86 3.24
N LEU A 28 -6.83 11.23 3.28
CA LEU A 28 -7.00 9.86 3.76
C LEU A 28 -7.03 8.81 2.65
N ASN A 29 -7.50 9.19 1.45
CA ASN A 29 -7.59 8.32 0.28
C ASN A 29 -6.39 8.52 -0.64
N GLY A 30 -5.81 7.44 -1.18
CA GLY A 30 -4.68 7.57 -2.11
C GLY A 30 -3.42 8.01 -1.37
N ASN A 31 -3.07 7.28 -0.31
CA ASN A 31 -1.73 7.29 0.26
C ASN A 31 -1.05 5.96 -0.11
N ALA A 32 0.24 5.96 -0.43
CA ALA A 32 0.98 4.78 -0.88
C ALA A 32 1.00 3.61 0.13
N PHE A 33 0.75 3.91 1.41
CA PHE A 33 0.61 2.92 2.49
C PHE A 33 -0.84 2.43 2.72
N GLN A 34 -1.80 2.85 1.90
CA GLN A 34 -3.14 2.27 1.82
C GLN A 34 -3.10 0.97 1.00
N GLN A 35 -2.56 -0.09 1.61
CA GLN A 35 -2.17 -1.33 0.91
C GLN A 35 -3.09 -2.51 1.27
N ASP A 36 -4.08 -2.87 0.44
CA ASP A 36 -4.47 -2.26 -0.85
C ASP A 36 -5.83 -1.53 -0.79
N ALA A 37 -5.97 -0.51 -1.66
CA ALA A 37 -7.21 0.25 -1.85
C ALA A 37 -8.08 -0.24 -3.01
N ILE A 38 -7.51 -0.98 -3.96
CA ILE A 38 -8.20 -1.50 -5.15
C ILE A 38 -7.66 -2.89 -5.50
N ILE A 39 -8.54 -3.86 -5.71
CA ILE A 39 -8.18 -5.26 -6.00
C ILE A 39 -9.19 -5.88 -6.96
N SER A 40 -8.71 -6.55 -8.01
CA SER A 40 -9.53 -7.46 -8.83
C SER A 40 -9.44 -8.90 -8.35
N PHE A 41 -10.60 -9.54 -8.24
CA PHE A 41 -10.74 -10.92 -7.81
C PHE A 41 -11.93 -11.58 -8.50
N LYS A 42 -11.69 -12.73 -9.15
CA LYS A 42 -12.71 -13.57 -9.83
C LYS A 42 -13.72 -12.81 -10.70
N GLY A 43 -13.24 -11.91 -11.57
CA GLY A 43 -14.08 -11.16 -12.51
C GLY A 43 -14.84 -9.98 -11.89
N TRP A 44 -14.55 -9.65 -10.64
CA TRP A 44 -15.03 -8.47 -9.95
C TRP A 44 -13.85 -7.59 -9.54
N GLN A 45 -14.10 -6.29 -9.45
CA GLN A 45 -13.15 -5.35 -8.88
C GLN A 45 -13.75 -4.70 -7.64
N TYR A 46 -12.92 -4.53 -6.62
CA TYR A 46 -13.27 -3.96 -5.33
C TYR A 46 -12.42 -2.71 -5.09
N ALA A 47 -12.98 -1.72 -4.41
CA ALA A 47 -12.27 -0.53 -3.96
C ALA A 47 -12.72 -0.13 -2.55
N VAL A 48 -11.78 0.27 -1.68
CA VAL A 48 -12.09 0.75 -0.33
C VAL A 48 -11.55 2.16 -0.11
N PHE A 49 -12.38 3.03 0.46
CA PHE A 49 -12.09 4.46 0.59
C PHE A 49 -12.94 5.09 1.69
N TYR A 50 -12.59 6.31 2.09
CA TYR A 50 -13.44 7.14 2.93
C TYR A 50 -14.28 8.09 2.09
N SER A 51 -15.56 8.22 2.44
CA SER A 51 -16.44 9.26 1.90
C SER A 51 -17.51 9.63 2.91
N SER A 52 -18.24 10.72 2.66
CA SER A 52 -19.26 11.28 3.54
C SER A 52 -20.58 10.50 3.59
N GLY A 53 -20.64 9.32 2.96
CA GLY A 53 -21.84 8.50 2.84
C GLY A 53 -22.86 9.05 1.83
N PRO A 54 -24.00 8.36 1.63
CA PRO A 54 -24.88 8.59 0.48
C PRO A 54 -25.83 9.78 0.62
N SER A 55 -25.52 10.82 1.40
CA SER A 55 -26.44 11.96 1.58
C SER A 55 -26.30 12.99 0.44
N PRO A 56 -27.22 13.01 -0.54
CA PRO A 56 -27.09 13.85 -1.75
C PRO A 56 -27.50 15.31 -1.46
N ALA A 57 -27.94 15.61 -0.24
CA ALA A 57 -28.51 16.90 0.15
C ALA A 57 -27.51 17.86 0.80
N ARG A 58 -26.27 17.41 1.08
CA ARG A 58 -25.26 18.20 1.79
C ARG A 58 -24.59 19.18 0.82
N ARG A 59 -24.76 20.48 1.07
CA ARG A 59 -24.42 21.54 0.11
C ARG A 59 -23.03 22.14 0.33
N ASN A 60 -22.42 21.94 1.49
CA ASN A 60 -21.08 22.43 1.83
C ASN A 60 -20.19 21.33 2.43
N ASP A 61 -18.87 21.52 2.38
CA ASP A 61 -17.90 20.49 2.79
C ASP A 61 -17.88 20.19 4.29
N ILE A 62 -18.27 21.13 5.16
CA ILE A 62 -18.33 20.94 6.62
C ILE A 62 -19.49 20.00 6.98
N GLU A 63 -20.61 20.11 6.26
CA GLU A 63 -21.72 19.20 6.41
C GLU A 63 -21.38 17.78 5.97
N LEU A 64 -20.25 17.51 5.32
CA LEU A 64 -19.85 16.17 4.84
C LEU A 64 -19.15 15.31 5.90
N GLU A 65 -19.03 15.79 7.13
CA GLU A 65 -18.51 15.00 8.25
C GLU A 65 -19.63 14.20 8.97
N PRO A 66 -19.28 13.10 9.67
CA PRO A 66 -17.98 12.43 9.63
C PRO A 66 -17.79 11.70 8.29
N LEU A 67 -16.57 11.22 8.04
CA LEU A 67 -16.36 10.24 6.97
C LEU A 67 -16.67 8.82 7.46
N TYR A 68 -17.01 7.97 6.51
CA TYR A 68 -17.30 6.56 6.73
C TYR A 68 -16.45 5.70 5.81
N VAL A 69 -16.17 4.47 6.24
CA VAL A 69 -15.56 3.47 5.37
C VAL A 69 -16.58 3.08 4.30
N CYS A 70 -16.19 3.18 3.04
CA CYS A 70 -16.95 2.77 1.88
C CYS A 70 -16.22 1.61 1.19
N LEU A 71 -16.94 0.50 0.95
CA LEU A 71 -16.45 -0.62 0.16
C LEU A 71 -17.29 -0.74 -1.10
N ALA A 72 -16.69 -0.45 -2.25
CA ALA A 72 -17.33 -0.54 -3.55
C ALA A 72 -16.92 -1.81 -4.30
N ARG A 73 -17.83 -2.33 -5.11
CA ARG A 73 -17.56 -3.40 -6.08
C ARG A 73 -18.19 -3.12 -7.44
N ARG A 74 -17.61 -3.67 -8.50
CA ARG A 74 -18.20 -3.75 -9.83
C ARG A 74 -17.90 -5.10 -10.48
N LYS A 75 -18.82 -5.58 -11.32
CA LYS A 75 -18.61 -6.77 -12.15
C LYS A 75 -17.83 -6.36 -13.39
N LEU A 76 -16.66 -6.93 -13.64
CA LEU A 76 -15.88 -6.59 -14.83
C LEU A 76 -16.53 -7.19 -16.09
N PRO A 77 -16.53 -6.49 -17.24
CA PRO A 77 -15.89 -5.19 -17.52
C PRO A 77 -16.82 -3.97 -17.31
N SER A 78 -17.92 -4.09 -16.56
CA SER A 78 -18.83 -2.96 -16.29
C SER A 78 -18.08 -1.80 -15.64
N THR A 79 -18.58 -0.58 -15.85
CA THR A 79 -18.09 0.64 -15.20
C THR A 79 -18.92 1.04 -13.97
N GLU A 80 -20.07 0.41 -13.76
CA GLU A 80 -21.00 0.74 -12.69
C GLU A 80 -20.57 0.16 -11.34
N TRP A 81 -20.41 1.03 -10.34
CA TRP A 81 -20.00 0.66 -8.99
C TRP A 81 -21.19 0.61 -8.02
N GLN A 82 -21.18 -0.40 -7.15
CA GLN A 82 -22.10 -0.52 -6.01
C GLN A 82 -21.29 -0.36 -4.73
N ALA A 83 -21.70 0.52 -3.82
CA ALA A 83 -20.97 0.80 -2.59
C ALA A 83 -21.77 0.44 -1.33
N ILE A 84 -21.11 -0.24 -0.39
CA ILE A 84 -21.54 -0.34 1.00
C ILE A 84 -20.94 0.84 1.76
N VAL A 85 -21.74 1.49 2.60
CA VAL A 85 -21.27 2.49 3.55
C VAL A 85 -21.42 1.93 4.96
N PHE A 86 -20.31 1.84 5.68
CA PHE A 86 -20.28 1.36 7.06
C PHE A 86 -20.48 2.54 8.02
N ASP A 87 -21.73 2.94 8.16
CA ASP A 87 -22.18 4.08 8.97
C ASP A 87 -22.11 3.85 10.50
N ASP A 88 -21.73 2.63 10.91
CA ASP A 88 -21.50 2.24 12.30
C ASP A 88 -20.16 2.74 12.87
N TYR A 89 -19.25 3.23 12.01
CA TYR A 89 -17.95 3.77 12.41
C TYR A 89 -17.73 5.18 11.86
N ARG A 90 -17.70 6.18 12.74
CA ARG A 90 -17.48 7.59 12.36
C ARG A 90 -15.98 7.90 12.39
N GLN A 91 -15.39 8.13 11.22
CA GLN A 91 -14.02 8.62 11.12
C GLN A 91 -14.02 10.15 11.26
N THR A 92 -13.37 10.67 12.29
CA THR A 92 -13.32 12.12 12.59
C THR A 92 -11.90 12.71 12.69
N THR A 93 -10.87 11.87 12.76
CA THR A 93 -9.49 12.32 12.95
C THR A 93 -8.89 12.83 11.64
N ASP A 94 -8.43 14.08 11.59
CA ASP A 94 -7.71 14.63 10.43
C ASP A 94 -6.22 14.27 10.47
N ASP A 95 -5.92 13.00 10.19
CA ASP A 95 -4.56 12.45 10.19
C ASP A 95 -4.33 11.55 8.98
N GLY A 96 -3.38 11.90 8.11
CA GLY A 96 -3.09 11.16 6.86
C GLY A 96 -2.61 9.72 7.06
N HIS A 97 -2.25 9.32 8.29
CA HIS A 97 -1.93 7.93 8.64
C HIS A 97 -3.16 7.03 8.70
N ASN A 98 -4.34 7.62 8.94
CA ASN A 98 -5.56 6.93 9.29
C ASN A 98 -6.29 6.36 8.04
N THR A 99 -5.56 5.71 7.14
CA THR A 99 -6.08 5.11 5.90
C THR A 99 -7.06 3.96 6.17
N VAL A 100 -7.70 3.48 5.10
CA VAL A 100 -8.45 2.22 5.09
C VAL A 100 -7.95 1.32 3.98
N GLN A 101 -7.73 0.04 4.28
CA GLN A 101 -7.23 -0.93 3.31
C GLN A 101 -7.98 -2.25 3.41
N MET A 102 -7.94 -3.03 2.33
CA MET A 102 -8.60 -4.32 2.24
C MET A 102 -7.64 -5.46 1.90
N GLY A 103 -8.05 -6.66 2.29
CA GLY A 103 -7.54 -7.93 1.79
C GLY A 103 -8.69 -8.83 1.37
N ILE A 104 -8.46 -9.68 0.36
CA ILE A 104 -9.40 -10.74 -0.01
C ILE A 104 -8.64 -12.06 0.13
N CYS A 105 -9.12 -12.95 1.00
CA CYS A 105 -8.54 -14.28 1.15
C CYS A 105 -8.92 -15.14 -0.07
N PRO A 106 -7.97 -15.63 -0.87
CA PRO A 106 -8.29 -16.36 -2.10
C PRO A 106 -9.04 -17.68 -1.85
N GLY A 107 -8.70 -18.40 -0.78
CA GLY A 107 -9.23 -19.73 -0.50
C GLY A 107 -10.69 -19.74 -0.06
N ASP A 108 -11.14 -18.74 0.71
CA ASP A 108 -12.51 -18.69 1.23
C ASP A 108 -13.33 -17.47 0.79
N GLY A 109 -12.72 -16.51 0.10
CA GLY A 109 -13.40 -15.35 -0.45
C GLY A 109 -13.88 -14.35 0.61
N THR A 110 -13.37 -14.42 1.84
CA THR A 110 -13.62 -13.38 2.85
C THR A 110 -12.93 -12.08 2.47
N ILE A 111 -13.63 -10.95 2.66
CA ILE A 111 -13.09 -9.60 2.50
C ILE A 111 -12.77 -9.06 3.89
N HIS A 112 -11.54 -8.63 4.12
CA HIS A 112 -11.02 -8.12 5.38
C HIS A 112 -10.70 -6.65 5.25
N LEU A 113 -11.12 -5.83 6.21
CA LEU A 113 -10.87 -4.39 6.26
C LEU A 113 -10.16 -4.03 7.56
N SER A 114 -9.22 -3.09 7.50
CA SER A 114 -8.64 -2.45 8.67
C SER A 114 -8.45 -0.96 8.39
N TYR A 115 -8.68 -0.11 9.40
CA TYR A 115 -8.79 1.33 9.16
C TYR A 115 -8.53 2.23 10.37
N ASP A 116 -8.18 3.49 10.08
CA ASP A 116 -8.17 4.62 11.03
C ASP A 116 -7.08 4.53 12.11
N HIS A 117 -5.88 4.06 11.77
CA HIS A 117 -4.80 3.78 12.72
C HIS A 117 -3.62 4.75 12.65
N HIS A 118 -3.31 5.39 13.77
CA HIS A 118 -2.00 5.96 14.05
C HIS A 118 -1.62 5.76 15.51
N CYS A 119 -1.01 4.62 15.80
CA CYS A 119 -0.73 4.16 17.16
C CYS A 119 -2.01 4.08 18.00
N ASP A 120 -3.00 3.35 17.46
CA ASP A 120 -4.33 3.20 18.04
C ASP A 120 -4.68 1.73 18.27
N ILE A 121 -5.78 1.49 18.96
CA ILE A 121 -6.38 0.16 19.07
C ILE A 121 -6.76 -0.34 17.67
N LEU A 122 -6.59 -1.65 17.42
CA LEU A 122 -7.03 -2.29 16.18
C LEU A 122 -8.50 -1.97 15.90
N ARG A 123 -8.81 -1.78 14.61
CA ARG A 123 -10.16 -1.56 14.09
C ARG A 123 -10.25 -2.37 12.82
N TYR A 124 -10.97 -3.47 12.91
CA TYR A 124 -10.97 -4.52 11.92
C TYR A 124 -12.40 -4.99 11.67
N ARG A 125 -12.71 -5.37 10.44
CA ARG A 125 -13.95 -6.09 10.11
C ARG A 125 -13.68 -7.10 9.01
N HIS A 126 -14.51 -8.13 8.93
CA HIS A 126 -14.48 -9.06 7.81
C HIS A 126 -15.88 -9.45 7.36
N SER A 127 -15.97 -9.92 6.12
CA SER A 127 -17.20 -10.45 5.55
C SER A 127 -17.46 -11.91 5.97
N ALA A 128 -18.67 -12.40 5.71
CA ALA A 128 -18.94 -13.83 5.62
C ALA A 128 -18.04 -14.52 4.57
N LYS A 129 -17.82 -15.83 4.74
CA LYS A 129 -17.12 -16.66 3.75
C LYS A 129 -17.92 -16.70 2.45
N GLY A 130 -17.22 -16.70 1.32
CA GLY A 130 -17.82 -16.79 -0.02
C GLY A 130 -18.12 -15.45 -0.68
N VAL A 131 -18.18 -14.34 0.05
CA VAL A 131 -18.64 -13.03 -0.48
C VAL A 131 -17.86 -12.55 -1.71
N ALA A 132 -16.54 -12.78 -1.76
CA ALA A 132 -15.73 -12.48 -2.94
C ALA A 132 -15.57 -13.67 -3.90
N ASN A 133 -15.83 -14.90 -3.44
CA ASN A 133 -15.72 -16.10 -4.26
C ASN A 133 -16.91 -16.27 -5.21
N ASP A 134 -18.11 -15.98 -4.71
CA ASP A 134 -19.38 -16.10 -5.43
C ASP A 134 -20.22 -14.82 -5.24
N PRO A 135 -19.77 -13.64 -5.71
CA PRO A 135 -20.34 -12.34 -5.30
C PRO A 135 -21.81 -12.13 -5.64
N GLU A 136 -22.35 -12.90 -6.59
CA GLU A 136 -23.75 -12.87 -7.03
C GLU A 136 -24.68 -13.67 -6.11
N LEU A 137 -24.15 -14.55 -5.25
CA LEU A 137 -24.93 -15.32 -4.29
C LEU A 137 -25.14 -14.58 -2.96
N PHE A 138 -24.41 -13.50 -2.74
CA PHE A 138 -24.46 -12.70 -1.52
C PHE A 138 -25.06 -11.32 -1.81
N PRO A 139 -25.95 -10.80 -0.94
CA PRO A 139 -26.39 -9.42 -1.05
C PRO A 139 -25.19 -8.48 -0.82
N TRP A 140 -25.18 -7.32 -1.49
CA TRP A 140 -24.13 -6.32 -1.29
C TRP A 140 -24.57 -5.27 -0.29
N ASN A 141 -24.53 -5.63 1.00
CA ASN A 141 -24.88 -4.73 2.10
C ASN A 141 -23.98 -4.99 3.33
N LYS A 142 -24.12 -4.13 4.34
CA LYS A 142 -23.29 -4.19 5.55
C LYS A 142 -23.53 -5.42 6.44
N ASP A 143 -24.66 -6.11 6.28
CA ASP A 143 -25.03 -7.27 7.10
C ASP A 143 -24.18 -8.51 6.77
N GLU A 144 -23.53 -8.52 5.60
CA GLU A 144 -22.53 -9.52 5.23
C GLU A 144 -21.20 -9.36 5.97
N PHE A 145 -21.06 -8.33 6.81
CA PHE A 145 -19.83 -8.02 7.52
C PHE A 145 -20.06 -7.94 9.03
N THR A 146 -19.00 -8.20 9.79
CA THR A 146 -19.01 -7.89 11.22
C THR A 146 -19.15 -6.39 11.48
N SER A 147 -19.55 -6.03 12.70
CA SER A 147 -19.27 -4.70 13.24
C SER A 147 -17.76 -4.48 13.37
N THR A 148 -17.35 -3.25 13.72
CA THR A 148 -15.94 -2.95 14.02
C THR A 148 -15.46 -3.75 15.24
N LEU A 149 -14.42 -4.56 15.04
CA LEU A 149 -13.74 -5.35 16.07
C LEU A 149 -12.38 -4.75 16.41
N ASN A 150 -11.93 -4.98 17.65
CA ASN A 150 -10.58 -4.65 18.13
C ASN A 150 -9.63 -5.86 18.18
N HIS A 151 -10.03 -6.94 17.51
CA HIS A 151 -9.32 -8.21 17.45
C HIS A 151 -9.59 -8.85 16.09
N VAL A 152 -8.83 -9.89 15.77
CA VAL A 152 -9.06 -10.76 14.61
C VAL A 152 -9.48 -12.16 15.10
N PRO A 153 -10.27 -12.94 14.33
CA PRO A 153 -10.66 -14.29 14.73
C PRO A 153 -9.44 -15.20 14.90
N GLY A 154 -9.43 -16.08 15.90
CA GLY A 154 -8.34 -17.04 16.15
C GLY A 154 -7.26 -16.56 17.12
N ILE A 155 -7.17 -15.25 17.39
CA ILE A 155 -6.19 -14.70 18.33
C ILE A 155 -6.83 -14.51 19.72
N PRO A 156 -6.24 -15.05 20.81
CA PRO A 156 -6.74 -14.86 22.17
C PRO A 156 -6.84 -13.39 22.57
N GLN A 157 -7.83 -13.06 23.40
CA GLN A 157 -8.07 -11.69 23.89
C GLN A 157 -7.83 -11.59 25.41
N PRO A 158 -7.24 -10.49 25.90
CA PRO A 158 -6.64 -9.40 25.12
C PRO A 158 -5.36 -9.86 24.40
N HIS A 159 -5.05 -9.21 23.28
CA HIS A 159 -3.78 -9.41 22.58
C HIS A 159 -2.93 -8.14 22.69
N GLU A 160 -1.73 -8.25 23.25
CA GLU A 160 -0.85 -7.11 23.56
C GLU A 160 -0.53 -6.23 22.34
N ASN A 161 -0.47 -6.85 21.15
CA ASN A 161 -0.06 -6.18 19.93
C ASN A 161 -1.16 -5.38 19.22
N PHE A 162 -2.41 -5.43 19.70
CA PHE A 162 -3.56 -4.73 19.10
C PHE A 162 -3.90 -3.39 19.77
N GLY A 163 -3.08 -2.91 20.70
CA GLY A 163 -3.26 -1.60 21.34
C GLY A 163 -2.56 -0.42 20.66
N TYR A 164 -1.64 -0.66 19.73
CA TYR A 164 -0.74 0.36 19.19
C TYR A 164 -0.44 0.19 17.68
N VAL A 165 -1.50 -0.01 16.91
CA VAL A 165 -1.47 -0.35 15.48
C VAL A 165 -1.25 0.88 14.61
N THR A 166 -0.44 0.74 13.55
CA THR A 166 -0.32 1.65 12.41
C THR A 166 -0.05 0.85 11.13
N TYR A 167 -0.43 1.38 9.95
CA TYR A 167 -0.19 0.79 8.62
C TYR A 167 -0.53 -0.71 8.48
N PRO A 168 -1.78 -1.12 8.77
CA PRO A 168 -2.20 -2.48 8.52
C PRO A 168 -2.08 -2.80 7.02
N ARG A 169 -1.72 -4.04 6.69
CA ARG A 169 -1.48 -4.53 5.34
C ARG A 169 -2.05 -5.93 5.20
N PHE A 170 -2.73 -6.19 4.10
CA PHE A 170 -3.17 -7.52 3.74
C PHE A 170 -2.54 -7.93 2.41
N GLY A 171 -2.36 -9.23 2.20
CA GLY A 171 -2.00 -9.76 0.89
C GLY A 171 -2.15 -11.27 0.84
N SER A 172 -2.29 -11.81 -0.37
CA SER A 172 -2.43 -13.25 -0.57
C SER A 172 -1.18 -14.00 -0.14
N LEU A 173 -1.36 -15.23 0.31
CA LEU A 173 -0.30 -16.16 0.68
C LEU A 173 -0.69 -17.57 0.18
N GLY A 174 -0.78 -17.72 -1.13
CA GLY A 174 -1.43 -18.87 -1.77
C GLY A 174 -2.95 -18.76 -1.60
N ASP A 175 -3.58 -19.82 -1.08
CA ASP A 175 -5.00 -19.80 -0.71
C ASP A 175 -5.26 -19.02 0.59
N ASP A 176 -4.23 -18.88 1.42
CA ASP A 176 -4.27 -18.13 2.68
C ASP A 176 -4.03 -16.63 2.43
N MET A 177 -4.05 -15.84 3.51
CA MET A 177 -3.77 -14.41 3.46
C MET A 177 -2.86 -14.02 4.62
N PHE A 178 -1.89 -13.14 4.40
CA PHE A 178 -1.16 -12.51 5.49
C PHE A 178 -1.85 -11.22 5.93
N PHE A 179 -1.69 -10.88 7.21
CA PHE A 179 -2.01 -9.59 7.79
C PHE A 179 -0.79 -9.08 8.55
N SER A 180 -0.28 -7.91 8.17
CA SER A 180 0.84 -7.27 8.83
C SER A 180 0.43 -5.93 9.41
N ILE A 181 0.96 -5.61 10.58
CA ILE A 181 0.78 -4.32 11.25
C ILE A 181 2.12 -3.81 11.73
N ARG A 182 2.29 -2.49 11.73
CA ARG A 182 3.35 -1.86 12.51
C ARG A 182 2.86 -1.61 13.92
N ASN A 183 3.62 -2.08 14.90
CA ASN A 183 3.38 -1.84 16.32
C ASN A 183 4.52 -1.00 16.90
N GLY A 184 4.21 0.11 17.56
CA GLY A 184 5.19 1.01 18.18
C GLY A 184 5.29 2.41 17.55
N LYS A 185 6.24 3.20 18.03
CA LYS A 185 6.42 4.64 17.70
C LYS A 185 7.46 4.85 16.58
N SER A 186 7.59 6.08 16.06
CA SER A 186 8.66 6.41 15.09
C SER A 186 10.05 6.25 15.72
N GLY A 187 10.93 5.46 15.06
CA GLY A 187 12.24 5.00 15.53
C GLY A 187 12.25 3.89 16.59
N LEU A 188 11.09 3.44 17.09
CA LEU A 188 10.92 2.28 17.98
C LEU A 188 9.64 1.48 17.65
N GLY A 189 9.59 0.86 16.48
CA GLY A 189 8.46 0.07 16.02
C GLY A 189 8.89 -1.19 15.29
N ASP A 190 8.08 -2.23 15.46
CA ASP A 190 8.24 -3.54 14.87
C ASP A 190 7.14 -3.77 13.83
N ASP A 191 7.44 -4.56 12.80
CA ASP A 191 6.43 -5.09 11.90
C ASP A 191 6.06 -6.52 12.28
N LEU A 192 4.80 -6.71 12.65
CA LEU A 192 4.23 -7.97 13.09
C LEU A 192 3.53 -8.68 11.93
N LEU A 193 3.50 -10.01 11.97
CA LEU A 193 2.90 -10.86 10.95
C LEU A 193 1.89 -11.83 11.57
N TYR A 194 0.72 -11.88 10.96
CA TYR A 194 -0.34 -12.83 11.24
C TYR A 194 -0.73 -13.54 9.94
N ILE A 195 -1.10 -14.82 10.02
CA ILE A 195 -1.50 -15.62 8.86
C ILE A 195 -2.94 -16.04 9.04
N TYR A 196 -3.82 -15.61 8.14
CA TYR A 196 -5.19 -16.08 8.04
C TYR A 196 -5.24 -17.38 7.25
N ARG A 197 -5.75 -18.44 7.88
CA ARG A 197 -5.94 -19.74 7.25
C ARG A 197 -7.33 -19.82 6.63
N ALA A 198 -7.42 -19.93 5.31
CA ALA A 198 -8.70 -20.05 4.61
C ALA A 198 -9.51 -21.26 5.08
N ALA A 199 -8.80 -22.38 5.31
CA ALA A 199 -9.38 -23.65 5.73
C ALA A 199 -10.16 -23.53 7.06
N THR A 200 -9.64 -22.77 8.03
CA THR A 200 -10.27 -22.63 9.35
C THR A 200 -11.05 -21.32 9.49
N GLY A 201 -10.69 -20.29 8.72
CA GLY A 201 -11.19 -18.93 8.88
C GLY A 201 -10.60 -18.21 10.11
N LEU A 202 -9.41 -18.61 10.57
CA LEU A 202 -8.77 -18.11 11.78
C LEU A 202 -7.37 -17.55 11.48
N TYR A 203 -6.97 -16.51 12.22
CA TYR A 203 -5.61 -15.98 12.22
C TYR A 203 -4.70 -16.72 13.21
N GLU A 204 -3.45 -16.89 12.81
CA GLU A 204 -2.33 -17.34 13.62
C GLU A 204 -1.32 -16.19 13.75
N TYR A 205 -0.80 -15.93 14.95
CA TYR A 205 0.31 -15.00 15.11
C TYR A 205 1.62 -15.68 14.70
N ALA A 206 2.28 -15.17 13.66
CA ALA A 206 3.54 -15.72 13.19
C ALA A 206 4.73 -15.18 13.98
N GLY A 207 4.74 -13.87 14.27
CA GLY A 207 5.81 -13.22 15.04
C GLY A 207 6.13 -11.80 14.55
N LYS A 208 7.23 -11.25 15.06
CA LYS A 208 7.86 -10.02 14.55
C LYS A 208 8.69 -10.38 13.33
N HIS A 209 8.22 -10.04 12.12
CA HIS A 209 8.98 -10.41 10.93
C HIS A 209 10.10 -9.42 10.62
N LEU A 210 9.92 -8.14 10.96
CA LEU A 210 10.99 -7.13 11.00
C LEU A 210 10.98 -6.47 12.39
N GLN A 211 12.13 -6.40 13.03
CA GLN A 211 12.29 -5.75 14.34
C GLN A 211 13.17 -4.51 14.24
N GLY A 212 12.69 -3.40 14.81
CA GLY A 212 13.46 -2.17 14.94
C GLY A 212 14.44 -2.24 16.11
N ILE A 213 15.70 -1.81 15.91
CA ILE A 213 16.68 -1.64 16.99
C ILE A 213 17.32 -0.26 16.83
N GLN A 214 16.90 0.71 17.67
CA GLN A 214 17.24 2.13 17.50
C GLN A 214 16.94 2.67 16.09
N ASN A 215 15.94 2.06 15.44
CA ASN A 215 15.43 2.42 14.13
C ASN A 215 14.05 1.79 13.94
N ASN A 216 13.43 2.11 12.80
CA ASN A 216 12.23 1.43 12.32
C ASN A 216 12.41 0.88 10.92
N PRO A 217 12.01 -0.37 10.65
CA PRO A 217 11.71 -0.78 9.30
C PRO A 217 10.47 -0.03 8.77
N TYR A 218 10.53 0.39 7.52
CA TYR A 218 9.38 0.90 6.77
C TYR A 218 9.26 0.18 5.44
N VAL A 219 8.33 -0.77 5.40
CA VAL A 219 8.07 -1.64 4.25
C VAL A 219 7.59 -0.86 3.03
N HIS A 220 8.16 -1.15 1.86
CA HIS A 220 7.68 -0.64 0.56
C HIS A 220 6.54 -1.47 -0.01
N GLY A 221 6.63 -2.79 0.14
CA GLY A 221 5.56 -3.73 -0.16
C GLY A 221 5.90 -5.14 0.31
N MET A 222 4.89 -6.00 0.31
CA MET A 222 4.98 -7.42 0.61
C MET A 222 4.22 -8.19 -0.46
N ASP A 223 4.95 -8.87 -1.34
CA ASP A 223 4.36 -9.55 -2.49
C ASP A 223 4.62 -11.06 -2.36
N TYR A 224 3.55 -11.84 -2.51
CA TYR A 224 3.65 -13.30 -2.58
C TYR A 224 3.63 -13.76 -4.04
N ARG A 225 4.69 -14.45 -4.45
CA ARG A 225 4.87 -14.98 -5.80
C ARG A 225 5.52 -16.35 -5.73
N ASP A 226 4.95 -17.34 -6.42
CA ASP A 226 5.54 -18.67 -6.62
C ASP A 226 6.09 -19.32 -5.33
N GLY A 227 5.28 -19.28 -4.26
CA GLY A 227 5.66 -19.88 -2.98
C GLY A 227 6.46 -18.95 -2.06
N LYS A 228 6.89 -17.77 -2.52
CA LYS A 228 7.76 -16.85 -1.78
C LYS A 228 7.05 -15.55 -1.44
N LEU A 229 7.13 -15.14 -0.17
CA LEU A 229 6.74 -13.82 0.31
C LEU A 229 7.98 -12.92 0.32
N HIS A 230 8.02 -11.91 -0.53
CA HIS A 230 9.12 -10.96 -0.67
C HIS A 230 8.81 -9.67 0.06
N VAL A 231 9.79 -9.13 0.80
CA VAL A 231 9.67 -7.83 1.47
C VAL A 231 10.90 -6.98 1.23
N THR A 232 10.66 -5.70 0.97
CA THR A 232 11.68 -4.64 0.90
C THR A 232 11.29 -3.50 1.81
N TRP A 233 12.29 -2.85 2.39
CA TRP A 233 12.09 -1.75 3.31
C TRP A 233 13.30 -0.82 3.34
N VAL A 234 13.08 0.37 3.89
CA VAL A 234 14.15 1.24 4.39
C VAL A 234 14.14 1.23 5.91
N TYR A 235 15.27 1.55 6.52
CA TYR A 235 15.30 1.87 7.94
C TYR A 235 15.14 3.37 8.14
N ARG A 236 14.44 3.78 9.20
CA ARG A 236 14.52 5.15 9.73
C ARG A 236 15.22 5.10 11.07
N GLY A 237 16.41 5.69 11.14
CA GLY A 237 17.17 5.74 12.38
C GLY A 237 16.48 6.58 13.45
N PHE A 238 16.54 6.12 14.70
CA PHE A 238 16.02 6.87 15.83
C PHE A 238 16.92 8.08 16.12
N VAL A 239 16.27 9.20 16.44
CA VAL A 239 16.85 10.42 16.98
C VAL A 239 16.13 10.71 18.29
N TYR A 240 16.91 10.79 19.37
CA TYR A 240 16.40 11.09 20.71
C TYR A 240 15.69 12.44 20.75
N TYR A 241 14.64 12.52 21.55
CA TYR A 241 13.97 13.77 21.88
C TYR A 241 13.32 13.67 23.27
N ASP A 242 13.14 14.80 23.95
CA ASP A 242 12.56 14.79 25.29
C ASP A 242 11.08 14.38 25.28
N GLY A 243 10.75 13.43 26.15
CA GLY A 243 9.42 12.80 26.26
C GLY A 243 9.20 11.63 25.29
N TRP A 244 10.25 11.07 24.66
CA TRP A 244 10.09 9.96 23.71
C TRP A 244 9.46 8.70 24.32
N ASP A 245 9.75 8.42 25.58
CA ASP A 245 9.27 7.29 26.36
C ASP A 245 7.97 7.59 27.12
N GLU A 246 7.50 8.85 27.13
CA GLU A 246 6.23 9.20 27.76
C GLU A 246 5.05 8.58 26.97
N PRO A 247 4.17 7.80 27.62
CA PRO A 247 3.07 7.12 26.93
C PRO A 247 2.06 8.07 26.26
N LEU A 248 1.89 9.27 26.82
CA LEU A 248 0.94 10.28 26.36
C LEU A 248 1.54 11.29 25.38
N ASP A 249 2.87 11.28 25.17
CA ASP A 249 3.50 12.18 24.21
C ASP A 249 3.07 11.82 22.79
N THR A 250 2.61 12.81 22.03
CA THR A 250 2.14 12.65 20.64
C THR A 250 3.09 13.24 19.60
N LYS A 251 4.30 13.70 19.99
CA LYS A 251 5.27 14.29 19.05
C LYS A 251 5.71 13.27 18.00
N HIS A 252 5.78 12.00 18.36
CA HIS A 252 6.04 10.90 17.42
C HIS A 252 4.95 10.72 16.35
N LYS A 253 3.72 11.24 16.60
CA LYS A 253 2.60 11.22 15.64
C LYS A 253 2.64 12.42 14.68
N GLN A 254 3.55 13.37 14.85
CA GLN A 254 3.65 14.51 13.93
C GLN A 254 4.32 14.07 12.62
N GLN A 255 3.81 14.59 11.49
CA GLN A 255 4.39 14.37 10.16
C GLN A 255 5.83 14.89 10.05
N ALA A 256 6.15 15.95 10.80
CA ALA A 256 7.48 16.51 10.95
C ALA A 256 7.86 16.47 12.44
N GLY A 257 8.88 15.71 12.77
CA GLY A 257 9.41 15.54 14.12
C GLY A 257 10.89 15.12 14.05
N PRO A 258 11.54 14.86 15.20
CA PRO A 258 12.98 14.53 15.24
C PRO A 258 13.33 13.26 14.44
N ASN A 259 12.33 12.41 14.21
CA ASN A 259 12.40 11.18 13.44
C ASN A 259 11.73 11.35 12.06
N GLY A 260 12.14 12.37 11.30
CA GLY A 260 11.66 12.67 9.96
C GLY A 260 12.28 11.78 8.87
N ALA A 261 11.87 12.02 7.61
CA ALA A 261 12.31 11.22 6.45
C ALA A 261 13.80 11.38 6.13
N GLU A 262 14.44 12.46 6.58
CA GLU A 262 15.89 12.67 6.50
C GLU A 262 16.70 11.59 7.22
N ASN A 263 16.09 10.89 8.19
CA ASN A 263 16.71 9.77 8.89
C ASN A 263 16.51 8.41 8.21
N ASN A 264 15.85 8.37 7.05
CA ASN A 264 15.76 7.14 6.26
C ASN A 264 17.13 6.78 5.69
N HIS A 265 17.48 5.50 5.71
CA HIS A 265 18.72 4.96 5.17
C HIS A 265 18.53 3.51 4.72
N ASN A 266 19.39 3.11 3.78
CA ASN A 266 19.49 1.79 3.18
C ASN A 266 18.21 1.34 2.44
N ILE A 267 18.39 0.44 1.48
CA ILE A 267 17.31 -0.39 0.93
C ILE A 267 17.66 -1.82 1.28
N CYS A 268 16.71 -2.51 1.94
CA CYS A 268 16.89 -3.85 2.44
C CYS A 268 15.93 -4.83 1.76
N TYR A 269 16.27 -6.11 1.75
CA TYR A 269 15.48 -7.18 1.17
C TYR A 269 15.59 -8.47 1.98
N ALA A 270 14.46 -9.17 2.11
CA ALA A 270 14.37 -10.53 2.61
C ALA A 270 13.18 -11.23 1.96
N TYR A 271 13.16 -12.56 2.06
CA TYR A 271 12.00 -13.33 1.63
C TYR A 271 11.74 -14.52 2.55
N SER A 272 10.52 -15.05 2.51
CA SER A 272 10.12 -16.28 3.18
C SER A 272 9.53 -17.26 2.17
N SER A 273 9.77 -18.56 2.35
CA SER A 273 9.27 -19.63 1.46
C SER A 273 8.34 -20.62 2.17
N ASP A 274 8.01 -20.36 3.43
CA ASP A 274 7.17 -21.23 4.27
C ASP A 274 5.97 -20.49 4.86
N GLY A 275 5.53 -19.41 4.18
CA GLY A 275 4.39 -18.62 4.61
C GLY A 275 4.71 -17.56 5.67
N GLY A 276 5.97 -17.12 5.76
CA GLY A 276 6.39 -16.02 6.65
C GLY A 276 7.00 -16.45 7.98
N TYR A 277 7.23 -17.75 8.22
CA TYR A 277 7.78 -18.23 9.50
C TYR A 277 9.31 -18.28 9.51
N THR A 278 9.94 -18.55 8.37
CA THR A 278 11.40 -18.54 8.22
C THR A 278 11.77 -17.51 7.16
N TRP A 279 12.69 -16.62 7.51
CA TRP A 279 13.15 -15.55 6.63
C TRP A 279 14.58 -15.79 6.19
N LYS A 280 14.82 -15.51 4.90
CA LYS A 280 16.10 -15.62 4.22
C LYS A 280 16.52 -14.28 3.65
N ASN A 281 17.83 -14.05 3.59
CA ASN A 281 18.41 -12.87 2.94
C ASN A 281 18.45 -13.03 1.40
N GLY A 282 19.06 -12.07 0.71
CA GLY A 282 19.22 -12.10 -0.74
C GLY A 282 20.13 -13.21 -1.28
N GLN A 283 20.87 -13.90 -0.42
CA GLN A 283 21.85 -14.96 -0.70
C GLN A 283 21.36 -16.34 -0.25
N ASP A 284 20.07 -16.48 0.08
CA ASP A 284 19.41 -17.70 0.55
C ASP A 284 19.80 -18.20 1.95
N ASP A 285 20.61 -17.44 2.70
CA ASP A 285 20.91 -17.76 4.10
C ASP A 285 19.68 -17.51 4.98
N THR A 286 19.36 -18.45 5.86
CA THR A 286 18.33 -18.26 6.89
C THR A 286 18.84 -17.27 7.93
N ILE A 287 18.10 -16.17 8.10
CA ILE A 287 18.45 -15.07 9.02
C ILE A 287 17.49 -14.97 10.22
N ALA A 288 16.29 -15.54 10.13
CA ALA A 288 15.35 -15.57 11.25
C ALA A 288 14.37 -16.75 11.15
N SER A 289 13.92 -17.23 12.30
CA SER A 289 12.79 -18.16 12.43
C SER A 289 11.83 -17.67 13.51
N LEU A 290 10.63 -17.24 13.11
CA LEU A 290 9.64 -16.64 13.99
C LEU A 290 9.04 -17.67 14.96
N LYS A 291 8.93 -18.94 14.53
CA LYS A 291 8.50 -20.06 15.39
C LYS A 291 9.42 -20.29 16.59
N HIS A 292 10.67 -19.86 16.48
CA HIS A 292 11.67 -19.97 17.54
C HIS A 292 11.95 -18.62 18.22
N GLY A 293 11.05 -17.63 18.05
CA GLY A 293 11.16 -16.30 18.66
C GLY A 293 12.21 -15.39 18.02
N GLY A 294 12.80 -15.80 16.88
CA GLY A 294 13.70 -14.95 16.10
C GLY A 294 12.95 -13.88 15.31
N SER A 295 13.67 -12.87 14.84
CA SER A 295 13.16 -11.79 13.99
C SER A 295 14.27 -11.33 13.05
N VAL A 296 13.91 -10.74 11.91
CA VAL A 296 14.89 -10.03 11.08
C VAL A 296 15.24 -8.72 11.77
N THR A 297 16.48 -8.61 12.24
CA THR A 297 17.03 -7.44 12.91
C THR A 297 18.03 -6.70 12.01
N PRO A 298 18.36 -5.43 12.31
CA PRO A 298 19.24 -4.62 11.46
C PRO A 298 20.67 -5.16 11.26
N ASP A 299 21.13 -6.03 12.17
CA ASP A 299 22.44 -6.67 12.17
C ASP A 299 22.45 -8.03 11.46
N CYS A 300 21.30 -8.55 11.00
CA CYS A 300 21.28 -9.77 10.20
C CYS A 300 22.13 -9.61 8.91
N PRO A 301 22.95 -10.61 8.56
CA PRO A 301 23.83 -10.53 7.39
C PRO A 301 23.03 -10.59 6.08
N GLY A 302 23.53 -9.89 5.04
CA GLY A 302 23.00 -9.99 3.67
C GLY A 302 21.68 -9.25 3.41
N LEU A 303 21.22 -8.40 4.34
CA LEU A 303 19.98 -7.64 4.20
C LEU A 303 20.08 -6.49 3.20
N LEU A 304 21.25 -5.85 3.08
CA LEU A 304 21.43 -4.63 2.30
C LEU A 304 21.40 -4.95 0.80
N ALA A 305 20.40 -4.43 0.10
CA ALA A 305 20.39 -4.35 -1.35
C ALA A 305 21.22 -3.16 -1.83
N PHE A 306 21.02 -1.99 -1.20
CA PHE A 306 21.79 -0.78 -1.46
C PHE A 306 22.09 -0.05 -0.15
N GLU A 307 23.36 0.26 0.07
CA GLU A 307 23.79 1.15 1.14
C GLU A 307 23.57 2.60 0.71
N ILE A 308 22.68 3.29 1.42
CA ILE A 308 22.32 4.69 1.14
C ILE A 308 22.24 5.42 2.47
N PRO A 309 23.11 6.39 2.75
CA PRO A 309 23.16 7.06 4.04
C PRO A 309 21.95 7.97 4.27
N ARG A 310 21.77 8.40 5.53
CA ARG A 310 20.80 9.43 5.92
C ARG A 310 21.02 10.72 5.14
N GLY A 311 19.98 11.54 5.00
CA GLY A 311 20.05 12.83 4.29
C GLY A 311 20.16 12.71 2.76
N ARG A 312 20.09 11.49 2.20
CA ARG A 312 20.10 11.26 0.75
C ARG A 312 18.72 11.24 0.10
N GLY A 313 17.69 11.61 0.84
CA GLY A 313 16.37 11.85 0.27
C GLY A 313 15.48 10.61 0.11
N LEU A 314 15.95 9.42 0.50
CA LEU A 314 15.15 8.19 0.61
C LEU A 314 13.82 8.47 1.31
N THR A 315 12.75 7.84 0.81
CA THR A 315 11.45 7.88 1.47
C THR A 315 11.06 6.49 1.96
N ASN A 316 10.16 6.47 2.93
CA ASN A 316 9.53 5.26 3.45
C ASN A 316 8.24 4.93 2.68
N GLN A 317 7.89 3.64 2.62
CA GLN A 317 6.60 3.17 2.07
C GLN A 317 6.30 3.66 0.64
N GLU A 318 7.32 3.67 -0.23
CA GLU A 318 7.18 4.01 -1.65
C GLU A 318 6.45 2.89 -2.42
N ALA A 319 7.16 2.00 -3.11
CA ALA A 319 6.53 0.86 -3.78
C ALA A 319 7.48 -0.31 -4.02
N GLN A 320 6.91 -1.52 -3.99
CA GLN A 320 7.51 -2.76 -4.46
C GLN A 320 6.58 -3.40 -5.50
N ALA A 321 7.14 -4.19 -6.41
CA ALA A 321 6.42 -5.22 -7.15
C ALA A 321 7.34 -6.42 -7.39
N VAL A 322 6.77 -7.63 -7.49
CA VAL A 322 7.49 -8.84 -7.88
C VAL A 322 6.95 -9.33 -9.22
N ASP A 323 7.82 -9.47 -10.21
CA ASP A 323 7.45 -9.87 -11.56
C ASP A 323 7.20 -11.39 -11.69
N GLN A 324 6.76 -11.80 -12.87
CA GLN A 324 6.41 -13.19 -13.18
C GLN A 324 7.59 -14.18 -13.15
N ASP A 325 8.83 -13.69 -13.16
CA ASP A 325 10.04 -14.52 -13.09
C ASP A 325 10.65 -14.54 -11.68
N GLY A 326 10.04 -13.81 -10.72
CA GLY A 326 10.56 -13.65 -9.36
C GLY A 326 11.56 -12.49 -9.20
N GLY A 327 11.65 -11.60 -10.19
CA GLY A 327 12.40 -10.35 -10.11
C GLY A 327 11.72 -9.36 -9.17
N VAL A 328 12.49 -8.69 -8.31
CA VAL A 328 11.98 -7.75 -7.30
C VAL A 328 12.26 -6.32 -7.73
N HIS A 329 11.21 -5.52 -7.89
CA HIS A 329 11.28 -4.12 -8.29
C HIS A 329 10.96 -3.24 -7.09
N VAL A 330 11.79 -2.22 -6.87
CA VAL A 330 11.57 -1.20 -5.84
C VAL A 330 11.66 0.17 -6.49
N LEU A 331 10.64 1.00 -6.26
CA LEU A 331 10.72 2.42 -6.55
C LEU A 331 11.17 3.10 -5.27
N ASN A 332 12.17 3.96 -5.36
CA ASN A 332 12.48 4.91 -4.31
C ASN A 332 13.16 6.14 -4.94
N ARG A 333 13.85 6.92 -4.11
CA ARG A 333 14.47 8.17 -4.50
C ARG A 333 15.77 8.38 -3.73
N ASP A 334 16.76 8.93 -4.38
CA ASP A 334 18.08 9.18 -3.81
C ASP A 334 18.69 10.42 -4.49
N THR A 335 19.41 11.21 -3.70
CA THR A 335 20.12 12.39 -4.18
C THR A 335 21.41 11.94 -4.85
N MET A 336 21.60 12.27 -6.13
CA MET A 336 22.82 12.01 -6.89
C MET A 336 23.34 13.33 -7.46
N SER A 337 24.61 13.64 -7.23
CA SER A 337 25.25 14.88 -7.70
C SER A 337 24.47 16.17 -7.36
N GLY A 338 23.80 16.19 -6.20
CA GLY A 338 23.01 17.35 -5.72
C GLY A 338 21.56 17.38 -6.17
N GLU A 339 21.11 16.45 -7.02
CA GLU A 339 19.73 16.38 -7.49
C GLU A 339 19.01 15.15 -6.92
N LYS A 340 17.76 15.33 -6.45
CA LYS A 340 16.92 14.25 -5.95
C LYS A 340 16.22 13.55 -7.12
N LEU A 341 16.54 12.28 -7.35
CA LEU A 341 16.04 11.51 -8.49
C LEU A 341 15.15 10.36 -8.03
N TRP A 342 14.08 10.11 -8.78
CA TRP A 342 13.37 8.84 -8.76
C TRP A 342 14.32 7.76 -9.27
N LYS A 343 14.35 6.61 -8.59
CA LYS A 343 15.18 5.47 -8.95
C LYS A 343 14.38 4.19 -8.90
N HIS A 344 14.59 3.37 -9.91
CA HIS A 344 14.16 1.98 -9.94
C HIS A 344 15.33 1.11 -9.52
N TYR A 345 15.14 0.32 -8.47
CA TYR A 345 16.07 -0.72 -8.04
C TYR A 345 15.47 -2.07 -8.41
N TYR A 346 16.27 -2.94 -9.00
CA TYR A 346 15.81 -4.23 -9.51
C TYR A 346 16.74 -5.35 -9.04
N ARG A 347 16.16 -6.39 -8.43
CA ARG A 347 16.83 -7.67 -8.19
C ARG A 347 16.36 -8.64 -9.26
N SER A 348 17.26 -9.15 -10.07
CA SER A 348 16.93 -10.26 -10.98
C SER A 348 16.63 -11.55 -10.21
N PRO A 349 15.97 -12.54 -10.85
CA PRO A 349 15.69 -13.83 -10.24
C PRO A 349 16.93 -14.55 -9.69
N ASP A 350 18.09 -14.37 -10.33
CA ASP A 350 19.39 -14.91 -9.90
C ASP A 350 20.01 -14.18 -8.69
N GLY A 351 19.43 -13.06 -8.27
CA GLY A 351 19.86 -12.28 -7.12
C GLY A 351 20.78 -11.09 -7.39
N THR A 352 21.08 -10.79 -8.65
CA THR A 352 21.86 -9.60 -8.99
C THR A 352 21.02 -8.33 -8.84
N TRP A 353 21.57 -7.32 -8.16
CA TRP A 353 20.93 -6.01 -8.03
C TRP A 353 21.47 -5.02 -9.05
N ILE A 354 20.57 -4.28 -9.71
CA ILE A 354 20.88 -3.12 -10.53
C ILE A 354 19.99 -1.93 -10.14
N GLN A 355 20.35 -0.74 -10.62
CA GLN A 355 19.56 0.46 -10.40
C GLN A 355 19.59 1.38 -11.63
N HIS A 356 18.47 2.05 -11.87
CA HIS A 356 18.32 3.05 -12.94
C HIS A 356 17.75 4.35 -12.37
N ALA A 357 18.35 5.47 -12.76
CA ALA A 357 17.72 6.77 -12.56
C ALA A 357 16.55 6.93 -13.54
N ILE A 358 15.44 7.47 -13.06
CA ILE A 358 14.24 7.72 -13.86
C ILE A 358 14.16 9.20 -14.23
N GLY A 359 14.30 10.09 -13.25
CA GLY A 359 14.24 11.53 -13.45
C GLY A 359 14.02 12.30 -12.15
N PRO A 360 13.92 13.63 -12.21
CA PRO A 360 13.81 14.47 -11.02
C PRO A 360 12.55 14.16 -10.21
N VAL A 361 12.66 14.26 -8.88
CA VAL A 361 11.54 14.12 -7.95
C VAL A 361 10.90 15.51 -7.74
N PRO A 362 9.73 15.80 -8.31
CA PRO A 362 9.13 17.13 -8.18
C PRO A 362 8.41 17.34 -6.83
N SER A 363 8.36 16.31 -5.97
CA SER A 363 7.44 16.28 -4.82
C SER A 363 7.80 15.25 -3.73
N PRO A 364 7.40 15.49 -2.46
CA PRO A 364 7.43 14.45 -1.42
C PRO A 364 6.42 13.30 -1.64
N ARG A 365 5.42 13.45 -2.51
CA ARG A 365 4.41 12.41 -2.77
C ARG A 365 5.03 11.16 -3.36
N ARG A 366 4.44 10.02 -3.03
CA ARG A 366 4.92 8.70 -3.40
C ARG A 366 4.33 8.15 -4.68
N GLY A 367 5.13 7.41 -5.43
CA GLY A 367 4.75 6.75 -6.67
C GLY A 367 4.38 5.29 -6.45
N ARG A 368 3.95 4.62 -7.52
CA ARG A 368 3.57 3.20 -7.50
C ARG A 368 4.24 2.45 -8.65
N LEU A 369 4.49 1.17 -8.42
CA LEU A 369 4.93 0.21 -9.44
C LEU A 369 3.81 -0.77 -9.76
N ALA A 370 3.78 -1.24 -11.00
CA ALA A 370 2.99 -2.38 -11.42
C ALA A 370 3.70 -3.10 -12.57
N ILE A 371 3.47 -4.41 -12.70
CA ILE A 371 4.07 -5.23 -13.76
C ILE A 371 2.97 -5.65 -14.73
N GLY A 372 3.19 -5.37 -16.02
CA GLY A 372 2.32 -5.79 -17.11
C GLY A 372 2.38 -7.30 -17.36
N LYS A 373 1.42 -7.81 -18.13
CA LYS A 373 1.38 -9.22 -18.53
C LYS A 373 2.64 -9.71 -19.24
N THR A 374 3.30 -8.83 -20.00
CA THR A 374 4.56 -9.13 -20.71
C THR A 374 5.80 -8.99 -19.82
N GLY A 375 5.62 -8.66 -18.53
CA GLY A 375 6.70 -8.38 -17.59
C GLY A 375 7.24 -6.96 -17.65
N ASP A 376 6.67 -6.08 -18.48
CA ASP A 376 7.09 -4.67 -18.54
C ASP A 376 6.70 -3.92 -17.26
N LEU A 377 7.59 -3.03 -16.82
CA LEU A 377 7.42 -2.25 -15.59
C LEU A 377 6.68 -0.95 -15.89
N PHE A 378 5.62 -0.69 -15.14
CA PHE A 378 4.89 0.57 -15.13
C PHE A 378 5.20 1.34 -13.87
N MET A 379 5.53 2.63 -14.03
CA MET A 379 5.81 3.57 -12.95
C MET A 379 4.79 4.69 -13.00
N ILE A 380 4.00 4.83 -11.94
CA ILE A 380 2.97 5.85 -11.83
C ILE A 380 3.47 6.91 -10.84
N LEU A 381 3.81 8.09 -11.35
CA LEU A 381 4.52 9.13 -10.61
C LEU A 381 3.65 10.39 -10.47
N PRO A 382 3.23 10.76 -9.25
CA PRO A 382 2.46 11.98 -9.02
C PRO A 382 3.36 13.22 -8.93
N ASN A 383 2.78 14.37 -9.27
CA ASN A 383 3.37 15.69 -9.09
C ASN A 383 2.29 16.67 -8.56
N PRO A 384 2.15 16.85 -7.24
CA PRO A 384 1.20 17.79 -6.66
C PRO A 384 1.49 19.26 -7.00
N THR A 385 2.70 19.63 -7.43
CA THR A 385 3.03 21.04 -7.74
C THR A 385 2.17 21.56 -8.90
N ASN A 386 1.86 20.70 -9.87
CA ASN A 386 0.99 21.00 -11.02
C ASN A 386 -0.20 20.03 -11.13
N LEU A 387 -0.48 19.25 -10.07
CA LEU A 387 -1.52 18.24 -10.01
C LEU A 387 -1.43 17.20 -11.14
N SER A 388 -0.22 16.92 -11.64
CA SER A 388 -0.02 15.98 -12.74
C SER A 388 0.21 14.55 -12.27
N LEU A 389 -0.19 13.58 -13.08
CA LEU A 389 0.11 12.17 -12.92
C LEU A 389 0.80 11.70 -14.20
N ARG A 390 1.99 11.09 -14.07
CA ARG A 390 2.76 10.56 -15.20
C ARG A 390 2.78 9.04 -15.13
N ILE A 391 2.65 8.39 -16.27
CA ILE A 391 2.83 6.94 -16.40
C ILE A 391 4.04 6.72 -17.31
N LEU A 392 5.03 6.01 -16.78
CA LEU A 392 6.22 5.62 -17.51
C LEU A 392 6.23 4.10 -17.66
N ARG A 393 6.82 3.61 -18.75
CA ARG A 393 7.01 2.20 -19.03
C ARG A 393 8.49 1.89 -19.26
N SER A 394 8.97 0.82 -18.64
CA SER A 394 10.30 0.26 -18.84
C SER A 394 10.17 -1.17 -19.37
N SER A 395 10.80 -1.45 -20.50
CA SER A 395 10.70 -2.75 -21.18
C SER A 395 11.56 -3.81 -20.51
N LYS A 396 10.99 -4.98 -20.22
CA LYS A 396 11.73 -6.13 -19.68
C LYS A 396 12.88 -6.56 -20.59
N THR A 397 12.63 -6.59 -21.90
CA THR A 397 13.63 -6.97 -22.92
C THR A 397 14.81 -6.00 -23.03
N LYS A 398 14.69 -4.80 -22.46
CA LYS A 398 15.78 -3.81 -22.35
C LYS A 398 16.38 -3.76 -20.95
N GLY A 399 16.11 -4.76 -20.11
CA GLY A 399 16.59 -4.77 -18.72
C GLY A 399 16.03 -3.64 -17.87
N TYR A 400 14.83 -3.14 -18.21
CA TYR A 400 14.14 -2.04 -17.51
C TYR A 400 14.81 -0.66 -17.58
N SER A 401 15.85 -0.48 -18.39
CA SER A 401 16.49 0.82 -18.61
C SER A 401 15.59 1.79 -19.40
N ASP A 402 15.95 3.07 -19.36
CA ASP A 402 15.43 4.13 -20.23
C ASP A 402 13.89 4.22 -20.26
N PRO A 403 13.26 4.53 -19.10
CA PRO A 403 11.81 4.60 -19.01
C PRO A 403 11.24 5.63 -19.99
N ILE A 404 10.21 5.23 -20.73
CA ILE A 404 9.50 6.11 -21.65
C ILE A 404 8.21 6.61 -20.99
N GLU A 405 7.95 7.92 -21.06
CA GLU A 405 6.65 8.47 -20.66
C GLU A 405 5.61 8.09 -21.72
N ILE A 406 4.61 7.32 -21.29
CA ILE A 406 3.53 6.85 -22.15
C ILE A 406 2.22 7.60 -21.89
N TRP A 407 2.12 8.31 -20.77
CA TRP A 407 0.96 9.16 -20.49
C TRP A 407 1.27 10.24 -19.46
N ASN A 408 0.57 11.37 -19.57
CA ASN A 408 0.59 12.47 -18.61
C ASN A 408 -0.78 13.14 -18.61
N GLY A 409 -1.34 13.35 -17.43
CA GLY A 409 -2.59 14.09 -17.22
C GLY A 409 -2.51 14.98 -15.99
N VAL A 410 -3.44 15.93 -15.88
CA VAL A 410 -3.54 16.89 -14.77
C VAL A 410 -4.89 16.78 -14.08
N GLY A 411 -4.98 17.35 -12.87
CA GLY A 411 -6.21 17.31 -12.06
C GLY A 411 -6.25 16.15 -11.08
N PHE A 412 -5.09 15.59 -10.71
CA PHE A 412 -5.00 14.47 -9.77
C PHE A 412 -4.20 14.86 -8.53
N ILE A 413 -4.65 14.39 -7.37
CA ILE A 413 -3.96 14.58 -6.08
C ILE A 413 -3.84 13.26 -5.33
N GLY A 414 -2.94 13.25 -4.34
CA GLY A 414 -2.61 12.05 -3.58
C GLY A 414 -1.45 11.27 -4.20
N GLU A 415 -1.40 10.00 -3.86
CA GLU A 415 -0.40 9.00 -4.24
C GLU A 415 -1.15 7.84 -4.91
N PRO A 416 -0.79 7.47 -6.16
CA PRO A 416 -1.55 6.51 -6.93
C PRO A 416 -1.48 5.12 -6.32
N LEU A 417 -2.59 4.38 -6.40
CA LEU A 417 -2.67 2.97 -6.02
C LEU A 417 -3.17 2.19 -7.23
N VAL A 418 -2.70 0.96 -7.40
CA VAL A 418 -2.90 0.20 -8.65
C VAL A 418 -3.43 -1.18 -8.35
N ASP A 419 -4.40 -1.62 -9.14
CA ASP A 419 -4.86 -3.00 -9.19
C ASP A 419 -3.87 -3.84 -10.01
N THR A 420 -2.84 -4.35 -9.34
CA THR A 420 -1.75 -5.10 -10.00
C THR A 420 -2.26 -6.37 -10.69
N LYS A 421 -3.25 -7.05 -10.10
CA LYS A 421 -3.83 -8.29 -10.65
C LYS A 421 -4.54 -8.05 -11.97
N ARG A 422 -5.25 -6.93 -12.11
CA ARG A 422 -5.96 -6.60 -13.34
C ARG A 422 -4.99 -6.24 -14.47
N LEU A 423 -3.94 -5.48 -14.16
CA LEU A 423 -2.90 -5.19 -15.14
C LEU A 423 -2.25 -6.48 -15.67
N GLU A 424 -1.86 -7.39 -14.79
CA GLU A 424 -1.19 -8.63 -15.17
C GLU A 424 -2.09 -9.57 -15.99
N LYS A 425 -3.41 -9.58 -15.76
CA LYS A 425 -4.34 -10.54 -16.39
C LYS A 425 -5.03 -10.01 -17.63
N GLU A 426 -5.41 -8.74 -17.61
CA GLU A 426 -6.32 -8.12 -18.58
C GLU A 426 -5.64 -7.03 -19.42
N ASP A 427 -4.37 -6.69 -19.17
CA ASP A 427 -3.69 -5.54 -19.78
C ASP A 427 -4.46 -4.22 -19.54
N ILE A 428 -5.10 -4.11 -18.37
CA ILE A 428 -5.80 -2.90 -17.92
C ILE A 428 -5.12 -2.37 -16.67
N LEU A 429 -4.49 -1.20 -16.78
CA LEU A 429 -3.95 -0.45 -15.65
C LEU A 429 -5.08 0.34 -14.99
N SER A 430 -5.64 -0.19 -13.89
CA SER A 430 -6.58 0.54 -13.05
C SER A 430 -5.84 1.31 -11.95
N ILE A 431 -6.00 2.63 -11.92
CA ILE A 431 -5.38 3.53 -10.94
C ILE A 431 -6.46 4.13 -10.03
N PHE A 432 -6.39 3.83 -8.74
CA PHE A 432 -7.16 4.52 -7.70
C PHE A 432 -6.44 5.81 -7.29
N ILE A 433 -7.14 6.94 -7.37
CA ILE A 433 -6.59 8.27 -7.04
C ILE A 433 -7.72 9.25 -6.74
N ILE A 434 -7.39 10.47 -6.29
CA ILE A 434 -8.35 11.56 -6.17
C ILE A 434 -8.26 12.46 -7.40
N ALA A 435 -9.38 12.67 -8.08
CA ALA A 435 -9.54 13.70 -9.10
C ALA A 435 -10.05 15.01 -8.47
N LYS A 436 -9.49 16.13 -8.92
CA LYS A 436 -9.85 17.48 -8.50
C LYS A 436 -10.35 18.27 -9.71
N SER A 437 -11.50 18.90 -9.56
CA SER A 437 -12.07 19.76 -10.60
C SER A 437 -11.18 20.97 -10.90
N ALA A 438 -11.13 21.36 -12.17
CA ALA A 438 -10.43 22.56 -12.60
C ALA A 438 -11.18 23.85 -12.19
N SER A 439 -12.51 23.77 -12.00
CA SER A 439 -13.36 24.93 -11.72
C SER A 439 -13.63 25.17 -10.23
N SER A 440 -13.34 24.18 -9.36
CA SER A 440 -13.53 24.31 -7.91
C SER A 440 -12.49 23.55 -7.11
N SER A 441 -11.91 24.19 -6.09
CA SER A 441 -10.98 23.54 -5.17
C SER A 441 -11.64 22.58 -4.18
N GLU A 442 -12.96 22.70 -4.01
CA GLU A 442 -13.80 21.91 -3.10
C GLU A 442 -14.37 20.66 -3.78
N ASP A 443 -14.43 20.67 -5.11
CA ASP A 443 -14.95 19.57 -5.90
C ASP A 443 -13.85 18.52 -6.17
N ARG A 444 -13.82 17.50 -5.31
CA ARG A 444 -12.85 16.39 -5.36
C ARG A 444 -13.55 15.06 -5.18
N HIS A 445 -13.11 14.07 -5.94
CA HIS A 445 -13.72 12.75 -5.98
C HIS A 445 -12.65 11.68 -5.94
N VAL A 446 -12.91 10.61 -5.19
CA VAL A 446 -12.18 9.36 -5.32
C VAL A 446 -12.61 8.72 -6.64
N VAL A 447 -11.64 8.40 -7.50
CA VAL A 447 -11.88 7.86 -8.83
C VAL A 447 -11.02 6.63 -9.11
N VAL A 448 -11.46 5.84 -10.08
CA VAL A 448 -10.65 4.82 -10.75
C VAL A 448 -10.45 5.22 -12.20
N LEU A 449 -9.18 5.28 -12.63
CA LEU A 449 -8.75 5.48 -14.01
C LEU A 449 -8.40 4.13 -14.63
N ASP A 450 -9.11 3.71 -15.67
CA ASP A 450 -8.81 2.47 -16.41
C ASP A 450 -8.12 2.79 -17.73
N PHE A 451 -6.87 2.34 -17.88
CA PHE A 451 -6.10 2.46 -19.13
C PHE A 451 -5.98 1.09 -19.80
N HIS A 452 -6.23 1.03 -21.11
CA HIS A 452 -5.85 -0.11 -21.94
C HIS A 452 -4.38 0.04 -22.35
N VAL A 453 -3.57 -0.99 -22.09
CA VAL A 453 -2.10 -0.93 -22.13
C VAL A 453 -1.51 -1.71 -23.31
#